data_AF-F8THH9-F1
#
_entry.id   AF-F8THH9-F1
#
_cell.length_a   1.000
_cell.length_b   1.000
_cell.length_c   1.000
_cell.angle_alpha   90.00
_cell.angle_beta   90.00
_cell.angle_gamma   90.00
#
_symmetry.space_group_name_H-M   'P 1'
#
loop_
_entity.id
_entity.type
_entity.pdbx_description
1 polymer ?
#
loop_
_entity_poly.entity_id
_entity_poly.type
_entity_poly.pdbx_seq_one_letter_code
_entity_poly.pdbx_strand_id
1 'polypeptide(L)'
;PKTPRGVCGADADAIVTRNLLRAVAAGSGCYIHIMENTARNLLAIAESGGRIRGEATLARVAGMFGVSGTDSHDTAAKIARAVLEDLYRPRFDVMRLTEKIAYAPRFAKWRELGILPGGAKSEVFDGVVKSSTNLNSDPVDMLLHCLTLGISTGLYGLTLVNLLNDIMLGEPKLRPAAVGFKTIDPRYINIMITGHQHSCFTHLQEYLVGPEAASAARAVGAEGFRLVGCTCVGQDLQLRGEHYREVFTGHAGNNFTSEAVLATGAVGMVVSEFNCTLPGLTPIAEKLLVRMYCIDDVAKKPNAEYRRYNYAEREDLSRDIVRSAADAFRERRGKVRIDIPADHGNDDTLTGVSEVSLKEFLGGTWQPLIDLIANGTIKGVVGVVGCPSMVSGGHDVLTVDLVRELIARDIIVLSAGCSSGGLENVGLMRAAAASEAGPGLRAVCEKLGI
;
A
#
# COMPACT_ATOMS: atom_id res chain seq x y z
N PRO A 1 33.87 20.42 -10.60
CA PRO A 1 33.63 21.62 -9.75
C PRO A 1 34.92 22.44 -9.61
N LYS A 2 34.84 23.78 -9.53
CA LYS A 2 36.03 24.65 -9.36
C LYS A 2 36.63 24.59 -7.95
N THR A 3 35.86 24.11 -6.97
CA THR A 3 36.31 23.85 -5.60
C THR A 3 35.96 22.41 -5.20
N PRO A 4 36.86 21.66 -4.54
CA PRO A 4 36.61 20.27 -4.16
C PRO A 4 35.70 20.12 -2.93
N ARG A 5 35.43 21.22 -2.21
CA ARG A 5 34.63 21.25 -0.98
C ARG A 5 33.63 22.40 -1.02
N GLY A 6 32.53 22.23 -0.29
CA GLY A 6 31.59 23.31 0.06
C GLY A 6 32.16 24.24 1.12
N VAL A 7 31.43 25.32 1.45
CA VAL A 7 31.86 26.35 2.41
C VAL A 7 32.18 25.78 3.80
N CYS A 8 31.41 24.79 4.26
CA CYS A 8 31.64 24.13 5.55
C CYS A 8 32.76 23.07 5.53
N GLY A 9 33.44 22.87 4.39
CA GLY A 9 34.52 21.90 4.24
C GLY A 9 34.07 20.48 3.88
N ALA A 10 32.77 20.23 3.72
CA ALA A 10 32.24 18.95 3.21
C ALA A 10 32.63 18.74 1.75
N ASP A 11 33.08 17.53 1.41
CA ASP A 11 33.37 17.10 0.04
C ASP A 11 32.13 16.50 -0.63
N ALA A 12 32.31 15.99 -1.86
CA ALA A 12 31.23 15.41 -2.65
C ALA A 12 30.59 14.19 -1.96
N ASP A 13 31.39 13.33 -1.33
CA ASP A 13 30.92 12.08 -0.71
C ASP A 13 30.01 12.38 0.49
N ALA A 14 30.42 13.31 1.34
CA ALA A 14 29.60 13.76 2.46
C ALA A 14 28.29 14.41 1.97
N ILE A 15 28.35 15.28 0.95
CA ILE A 15 27.17 15.98 0.42
C ILE A 15 26.17 14.99 -0.19
N VAL A 16 26.63 14.10 -1.07
CA VAL A 16 25.78 13.10 -1.73
C VAL A 16 25.13 12.19 -0.68
N THR A 17 25.92 11.71 0.28
CA THR A 17 25.41 10.79 1.30
C THR A 17 24.42 11.46 2.26
N ARG A 18 24.64 12.74 2.62
CA ARG A 18 23.67 13.51 3.40
C ARG A 18 22.33 13.62 2.68
N ASN A 19 22.37 13.95 1.39
CA ASN A 19 21.15 14.06 0.58
C ASN A 19 20.41 12.71 0.48
N LEU A 20 21.17 11.61 0.30
CA LEU A 20 20.60 10.27 0.27
C LEU A 20 19.97 9.90 1.62
N LEU A 21 20.70 10.06 2.74
CA LEU A 21 20.18 9.76 4.08
C LEU A 21 18.94 10.60 4.39
N ARG A 22 18.91 11.87 3.99
CA ARG A 22 17.73 12.73 4.17
C ARG A 22 16.52 12.17 3.42
N ALA A 23 16.71 11.74 2.17
CA ALA A 23 15.64 11.14 1.37
C ALA A 23 15.17 9.79 1.95
N VAL A 24 16.11 8.94 2.39
CA VAL A 24 15.80 7.64 3.03
C VAL A 24 15.07 7.85 4.35
N ALA A 25 15.49 8.80 5.18
CA ALA A 25 14.81 9.12 6.44
C ALA A 25 13.40 9.66 6.22
N ALA A 26 13.20 10.52 5.23
CA ALA A 26 11.87 11.01 4.86
C ALA A 26 10.96 9.86 4.39
N GLY A 27 11.46 8.99 3.50
CA GLY A 27 10.71 7.81 3.04
C GLY A 27 10.39 6.82 4.17
N SER A 28 11.35 6.59 5.06
CA SER A 28 11.16 5.77 6.26
C SER A 28 10.07 6.35 7.17
N GLY A 29 10.12 7.66 7.43
CA GLY A 29 9.09 8.36 8.20
C GLY A 29 7.68 8.12 7.68
N CYS A 30 7.49 8.04 6.36
CA CYS A 30 6.19 7.75 5.76
C CYS A 30 5.63 6.38 6.14
N TYR A 31 6.44 5.33 6.06
CA TYR A 31 5.99 3.97 6.38
C TYR A 31 5.88 3.73 7.88
N ILE A 32 6.71 4.39 8.68
CA ILE A 32 6.59 4.36 10.15
C ILE A 32 5.31 5.07 10.62
N HIS A 33 4.89 6.14 9.95
CA HIS A 33 3.59 6.78 10.19
C HIS A 33 2.42 5.81 9.94
N ILE A 34 2.43 5.12 8.80
CA ILE A 34 1.43 4.10 8.45
C ILE A 34 1.40 2.97 9.50
N MET A 35 2.58 2.46 9.91
CA MET A 35 2.69 1.42 10.92
C MET A 35 2.07 1.85 12.25
N GLU A 36 2.37 3.06 12.71
CA GLU A 36 1.80 3.57 13.95
C GLU A 36 0.27 3.65 13.87
N ASN A 37 -0.27 4.23 12.79
CA ASN A 37 -1.71 4.33 12.59
C ASN A 37 -2.37 2.94 12.53
N THR A 38 -1.73 1.98 11.85
CA THR A 38 -2.21 0.60 11.75
C THR A 38 -2.25 -0.09 13.11
N ALA A 39 -1.20 0.07 13.93
CA ALA A 39 -1.16 -0.47 15.29
C ALA A 39 -2.20 0.18 16.20
N ARG A 40 -2.39 1.51 16.11
CA ARG A 40 -3.45 2.23 16.85
C ARG A 40 -4.84 1.75 16.46
N ASN A 41 -5.09 1.50 15.17
CA ASN A 41 -6.37 0.97 14.69
C ASN A 41 -6.63 -0.45 15.22
N LEU A 42 -5.63 -1.34 15.19
CA LEU A 42 -5.79 -2.69 15.75
C LEU A 42 -6.07 -2.63 17.26
N LEU A 43 -5.38 -1.75 17.99
CA LEU A 43 -5.63 -1.55 19.42
C LEU A 43 -7.07 -1.07 19.67
N ALA A 44 -7.55 -0.09 18.90
CA ALA A 44 -8.90 0.43 19.05
C ALA A 44 -9.99 -0.61 18.69
N ILE A 45 -9.75 -1.46 17.68
CA ILE A 45 -10.61 -2.60 17.36
C ILE A 45 -10.66 -3.57 18.54
N ALA A 46 -9.49 -3.93 19.08
CA ALA A 46 -9.39 -4.83 20.22
C ALA A 46 -10.15 -4.29 21.45
N GLU A 47 -9.90 -3.03 21.84
CA GLU A 47 -10.52 -2.40 23.01
C GLU A 47 -12.04 -2.18 22.87
N SER A 48 -12.53 -1.99 21.63
CA SER A 48 -13.96 -1.81 21.37
C SER A 48 -14.75 -3.10 21.17
N GLY A 49 -14.09 -4.27 21.20
CA GLY A 49 -14.73 -5.54 20.83
C GLY A 49 -15.08 -5.63 19.33
N GLY A 50 -14.42 -4.83 18.48
CA GLY A 50 -14.64 -4.80 17.04
C GLY A 50 -14.28 -6.12 16.36
N ARG A 51 -14.75 -6.30 15.12
CA ARG A 51 -14.54 -7.56 14.39
C ARG A 51 -13.07 -7.77 14.04
N ILE A 52 -12.52 -8.92 14.43
CA ILE A 52 -11.24 -9.46 13.94
C ILE A 52 -11.57 -10.44 12.81
N ARG A 53 -11.00 -10.21 11.62
CA ARG A 53 -11.28 -11.03 10.42
C ARG A 53 -10.22 -12.11 10.21
N GLY A 54 -8.96 -11.82 10.54
CA GLY A 54 -7.81 -12.72 10.36
C GLY A 54 -7.39 -13.44 11.64
N GLU A 55 -8.24 -14.32 12.18
CA GLU A 55 -7.92 -15.10 13.40
C GLU A 55 -6.68 -15.98 13.21
N ALA A 56 -6.47 -16.55 12.02
CA ALA A 56 -5.28 -17.35 11.71
C ALA A 56 -4.00 -16.49 11.75
N THR A 57 -4.05 -15.28 11.18
CA THR A 57 -2.94 -14.33 11.26
C THR A 57 -2.70 -13.87 12.69
N LEU A 58 -3.76 -13.63 13.46
CA LEU A 58 -3.68 -13.25 14.87
C LEU A 58 -2.89 -14.30 15.66
N ALA A 59 -3.26 -15.58 15.53
CA ALA A 59 -2.55 -16.68 16.18
C ALA A 59 -1.09 -16.79 15.72
N ARG A 60 -0.81 -16.62 14.43
CA ARG A 60 0.55 -16.62 13.87
C ARG A 60 1.41 -15.51 14.46
N VAL A 61 0.90 -14.27 14.47
CA VAL A 61 1.61 -13.09 15.01
C VAL A 61 1.79 -13.22 16.52
N ALA A 62 0.77 -13.70 17.24
CA ALA A 62 0.87 -13.98 18.67
C ALA A 62 2.02 -14.97 18.97
N GLY A 63 2.11 -16.04 18.18
CA GLY A 63 3.20 -17.01 18.26
C GLY A 63 4.58 -16.42 17.95
N MET A 64 4.68 -15.61 16.89
CA MET A 64 5.94 -14.91 16.54
C MET A 64 6.41 -13.99 17.68
N PHE A 65 5.48 -13.25 18.30
CA PHE A 65 5.79 -12.27 19.33
C PHE A 65 5.93 -12.92 20.71
N GLY A 66 5.46 -14.16 20.88
CA GLY A 66 5.43 -14.84 22.18
C GLY A 66 4.41 -14.21 23.14
N VAL A 67 3.28 -13.71 22.61
CA VAL A 67 2.20 -13.11 23.41
C VAL A 67 0.99 -14.03 23.48
N SER A 68 0.29 -14.03 24.61
CA SER A 68 -0.96 -14.76 24.80
C SER A 68 -2.00 -13.87 25.46
N GLY A 69 -3.24 -13.95 24.99
CA GLY A 69 -4.39 -13.26 25.56
C GLY A 69 -5.45 -14.20 26.14
N THR A 70 -6.40 -13.65 26.90
CA THR A 70 -7.58 -14.39 27.39
C THR A 70 -8.57 -14.73 26.29
N ASP A 71 -8.62 -13.90 25.24
CA ASP A 71 -9.42 -14.07 24.04
C ASP A 71 -8.70 -13.40 22.84
N SER A 72 -9.35 -13.39 21.67
CA SER A 72 -8.80 -12.78 20.46
C SER A 72 -8.58 -11.27 20.59
N HIS A 73 -9.45 -10.55 21.30
CA HIS A 73 -9.34 -9.10 21.49
C HIS A 73 -8.17 -8.75 22.42
N ASP A 74 -8.01 -9.43 23.56
CA ASP A 74 -6.87 -9.25 24.45
C ASP A 74 -5.55 -9.60 23.73
N THR A 75 -5.55 -10.66 22.93
CA THR A 75 -4.40 -11.03 22.10
C THR A 75 -4.05 -9.93 21.08
N ALA A 76 -5.04 -9.39 20.37
CA ALA A 76 -4.86 -8.29 19.42
C ALA A 76 -4.34 -7.02 20.10
N ALA A 77 -4.86 -6.66 21.28
CA ALA A 77 -4.40 -5.51 22.05
C ALA A 77 -2.93 -5.67 22.46
N LYS A 78 -2.51 -6.86 22.91
CA LYS A 78 -1.12 -7.15 23.27
C LYS A 78 -0.17 -7.06 22.08
N ILE A 79 -0.57 -7.57 20.91
CA ILE A 79 0.19 -7.43 19.67
C ILE A 79 0.36 -5.95 19.31
N ALA A 80 -0.73 -5.19 19.28
CA ALA A 80 -0.70 -3.77 18.93
C ALA A 80 0.18 -2.95 19.89
N ARG A 81 0.08 -3.21 21.21
CA ARG A 81 0.93 -2.57 22.23
C ARG A 81 2.40 -2.92 22.06
N ALA A 82 2.74 -4.16 21.73
CA ALA A 82 4.13 -4.56 21.49
C ALA A 82 4.75 -3.78 20.32
N VAL A 83 3.99 -3.59 19.24
CA VAL A 83 4.42 -2.77 18.09
C VAL A 83 4.61 -1.30 18.50
N LEU A 84 3.66 -0.74 19.25
CA LEU A 84 3.75 0.65 19.72
C LEU A 84 4.93 0.86 20.68
N GLU A 85 5.20 -0.08 21.58
CA GLU A 85 6.36 -0.03 22.47
C GLU A 85 7.66 0.02 21.66
N ASP A 86 7.84 -0.88 20.67
CA ASP A 86 9.02 -0.92 19.82
C ASP A 86 9.19 0.33 18.94
N LEU A 87 8.09 0.87 18.40
CA LEU A 87 8.10 2.11 17.60
C LEU A 87 8.66 3.31 18.37
N TYR A 88 8.33 3.39 19.67
CA TYR A 88 8.62 4.53 20.55
C TYR A 88 9.84 4.33 21.46
N ARG A 89 10.56 3.21 21.34
CA ARG A 89 11.83 3.02 22.06
C ARG A 89 12.81 4.17 21.77
N PRO A 90 13.70 4.50 22.72
CA PRO A 90 14.84 5.35 22.38
C PRO A 90 15.76 4.62 21.39
N ARG A 91 16.56 5.39 20.65
CA ARG A 91 17.50 4.85 19.66
C ARG A 91 18.51 3.85 20.23
N PHE A 92 18.94 4.04 21.48
CA PHE A 92 19.96 3.19 22.11
C PHE A 92 19.41 1.83 22.59
N ASP A 93 18.09 1.62 22.56
CA ASP A 93 17.45 0.36 22.93
C ASP A 93 16.98 -0.38 21.68
N VAL A 94 17.65 -1.48 21.33
CA VAL A 94 17.31 -2.31 20.17
C VAL A 94 15.85 -2.78 20.22
N MET A 95 15.15 -2.66 19.09
CA MET A 95 13.77 -3.14 18.93
C MET A 95 13.67 -4.66 19.15
N ARG A 96 12.68 -5.10 19.92
CA ARG A 96 12.53 -6.52 20.31
C ARG A 96 11.94 -7.37 19.19
N LEU A 97 10.99 -6.82 18.43
CA LEU A 97 10.25 -7.54 17.41
C LEU A 97 11.07 -7.77 16.14
N THR A 98 12.10 -6.95 15.88
CA THR A 98 13.00 -7.12 14.73
C THR A 98 13.60 -8.52 14.70
N GLU A 99 14.02 -9.08 15.84
CA GLU A 99 14.54 -10.45 15.93
C GLU A 99 13.47 -11.50 15.62
N LYS A 100 12.23 -11.26 16.04
CA LYS A 100 11.11 -12.20 15.91
C LYS A 100 10.65 -12.39 14.47
N ILE A 101 10.79 -11.36 13.64
CA ILE A 101 10.34 -11.38 12.24
C ILE A 101 11.49 -11.57 11.24
N ALA A 102 12.74 -11.46 11.66
CA ALA A 102 13.89 -11.58 10.78
C ALA A 102 14.25 -13.03 10.45
N TYR A 103 14.77 -13.25 9.24
CA TYR A 103 15.51 -14.48 8.95
C TYR A 103 16.80 -14.52 9.79
N ALA A 104 16.96 -15.55 10.63
CA ALA A 104 18.00 -15.60 11.66
C ALA A 104 19.44 -15.33 11.15
N PRO A 105 19.88 -15.87 10.00
CA PRO A 105 21.21 -15.53 9.44
C PRO A 105 21.38 -14.08 8.98
N ARG A 106 20.29 -13.34 8.73
CA ARG A 106 20.35 -11.88 8.47
C ARG A 106 20.40 -11.08 9.75
N PHE A 107 19.59 -11.44 10.73
CA PHE A 107 19.64 -10.81 12.05
C PHE A 107 21.05 -10.89 12.68
N ALA A 108 21.67 -12.08 12.64
CA ALA A 108 23.03 -12.26 13.15
C ALA A 108 24.05 -11.35 12.45
N LYS A 109 23.91 -11.16 11.12
CA LYS A 109 24.80 -10.28 10.36
C LYS A 109 24.58 -8.80 10.69
N TRP A 110 23.34 -8.36 10.86
CA TRP A 110 23.04 -6.99 11.28
C TRP A 110 23.57 -6.68 12.67
N ARG A 111 23.53 -7.65 13.58
CA ARG A 111 24.14 -7.55 14.91
C ARG A 111 25.66 -7.40 14.83
N GLU A 112 26.33 -8.22 14.03
CA GLU A 112 27.77 -8.12 13.79
C GLU A 112 28.17 -6.75 13.23
N LEU A 113 27.37 -6.22 12.31
CA LEU A 113 27.59 -4.92 11.68
C LEU A 113 27.20 -3.72 12.57
N GLY A 114 26.55 -3.95 13.72
CA GLY A 114 26.09 -2.87 14.61
C GLY A 114 24.96 -2.00 14.04
N ILE A 115 24.15 -2.55 13.12
CA ILE A 115 23.06 -1.80 12.43
C ILE A 115 21.65 -2.25 12.85
N LEU A 116 21.51 -2.95 13.98
CA LEU A 116 20.19 -3.25 14.51
C LEU A 116 19.51 -1.94 14.96
N PRO A 117 18.27 -1.68 14.51
CA PRO A 117 17.58 -0.43 14.84
C PRO A 117 17.15 -0.41 16.30
N GLY A 118 17.28 0.76 16.93
CA GLY A 118 16.48 1.14 18.09
C GLY A 118 15.08 1.58 17.66
N GLY A 119 14.36 2.34 18.49
CA GLY A 119 12.98 2.68 18.15
C GLY A 119 12.82 3.38 16.80
N ALA A 120 11.89 2.88 15.99
CA ALA A 120 11.81 3.25 14.57
C ALA A 120 11.59 4.75 14.35
N LYS A 121 10.81 5.42 15.21
CA LYS A 121 10.64 6.89 15.14
C LYS A 121 11.93 7.63 15.50
N SER A 122 12.70 7.13 16.46
CA SER A 122 14.00 7.69 16.83
C SER A 122 15.02 7.52 15.71
N GLU A 123 15.05 6.39 15.01
CA GLU A 123 15.97 6.19 13.88
C GLU A 123 15.70 7.16 12.73
N VAL A 124 14.42 7.44 12.44
CA VAL A 124 14.00 8.45 11.45
C VAL A 124 14.46 9.85 11.88
N PHE A 125 14.19 10.23 13.13
CA PHE A 125 14.62 11.52 13.68
C PHE A 125 16.15 11.68 13.58
N ASP A 126 16.90 10.64 13.96
CA ASP A 126 18.35 10.66 13.89
C ASP A 126 18.88 10.70 12.46
N GLY A 127 18.21 10.07 11.50
CA GLY A 127 18.55 10.22 10.08
C GLY A 127 18.42 11.67 9.59
N VAL A 128 17.37 12.38 10.04
CA VAL A 128 17.14 13.81 9.77
C VAL A 128 18.20 14.69 10.45
N VAL A 129 18.55 14.39 11.70
CA VAL A 129 19.60 15.11 12.44
C VAL A 129 20.96 14.88 11.78
N LYS A 130 21.38 13.63 11.60
CA LYS A 130 22.67 13.27 10.97
C LYS A 130 22.87 13.93 9.60
N SER A 131 21.83 14.01 8.78
CA SER A 131 21.89 14.62 7.43
C SER A 131 21.86 16.16 7.41
N SER A 132 21.79 16.83 8.57
CA SER A 132 21.79 18.30 8.64
C SER A 132 23.16 18.90 8.34
N THR A 133 23.18 20.15 7.85
CA THR A 133 24.29 20.80 7.14
C THR A 133 25.69 20.68 7.78
N ASN A 134 25.78 20.67 9.12
CA ASN A 134 27.03 20.76 9.88
C ASN A 134 27.18 19.67 10.95
N LEU A 135 26.42 18.58 10.84
CA LEU A 135 26.49 17.48 11.80
C LEU A 135 27.38 16.37 11.25
N ASN A 136 26.81 15.25 10.80
CA ASN A 136 27.60 14.11 10.35
C ASN A 136 28.29 14.41 9.01
N SER A 137 29.57 14.06 8.89
CA SER A 137 30.35 14.21 7.65
C SER A 137 31.07 12.93 7.24
N ASP A 138 30.81 11.81 7.93
CA ASP A 138 31.31 10.48 7.58
C ASP A 138 30.30 9.77 6.65
N PRO A 139 30.65 9.56 5.36
CA PRO A 139 29.77 8.86 4.42
C PRO A 139 29.44 7.42 4.85
N VAL A 140 30.39 6.71 5.46
CA VAL A 140 30.19 5.30 5.83
C VAL A 140 29.17 5.20 6.96
N ASP A 141 29.28 6.02 8.00
CA ASP A 141 28.29 6.04 9.10
C ASP A 141 26.89 6.38 8.58
N MET A 142 26.78 7.38 7.69
CA MET A 142 25.47 7.76 7.13
C MET A 142 24.87 6.68 6.22
N LEU A 143 25.70 5.97 5.43
CA LEU A 143 25.24 4.84 4.61
C LEU A 143 24.81 3.65 5.49
N LEU A 144 25.54 3.35 6.56
CA LEU A 144 25.12 2.34 7.54
C LEU A 144 23.80 2.73 8.20
N HIS A 145 23.57 4.02 8.50
CA HIS A 145 22.29 4.50 9.00
C HIS A 145 21.15 4.34 7.98
N CYS A 146 21.42 4.48 6.68
CA CYS A 146 20.44 4.14 5.63
C CYS A 146 20.05 2.66 5.69
N LEU A 147 21.00 1.76 5.96
CA LEU A 147 20.72 0.33 6.12
C LEU A 147 19.90 0.06 7.39
N THR A 148 20.21 0.72 8.50
CA THR A 148 19.41 0.66 9.74
C THR A 148 17.96 1.06 9.48
N LEU A 149 17.74 2.16 8.76
CA LEU A 149 16.40 2.61 8.34
C LEU A 149 15.73 1.60 7.41
N GLY A 150 16.49 0.94 6.53
CA GLY A 150 15.98 -0.15 5.69
C GLY A 150 15.45 -1.34 6.51
N ILE A 151 16.09 -1.68 7.63
CA ILE A 151 15.61 -2.73 8.54
C ILE A 151 14.34 -2.28 9.28
N SER A 152 14.34 -1.08 9.89
CA SER A 152 13.18 -0.57 10.63
C SER A 152 11.96 -0.31 9.73
N THR A 153 12.19 0.00 8.46
CA THR A 153 11.13 0.31 7.50
C THR A 153 10.68 -0.92 6.72
N GLY A 154 11.62 -1.57 6.03
CA GLY A 154 11.33 -2.63 5.08
C GLY A 154 10.94 -3.93 5.77
N LEU A 155 11.78 -4.40 6.70
CA LEU A 155 11.47 -5.60 7.45
C LEU A 155 10.38 -5.32 8.50
N TYR A 156 10.59 -4.34 9.38
CA TYR A 156 9.68 -4.10 10.50
C TYR A 156 8.39 -3.40 10.05
N GLY A 157 8.48 -2.17 9.52
CA GLY A 157 7.30 -1.38 9.16
C GLY A 157 6.38 -2.07 8.15
N LEU A 158 6.87 -2.37 6.95
CA LEU A 158 6.04 -2.93 5.86
C LEU A 158 5.47 -4.31 6.20
N THR A 159 6.30 -5.24 6.72
CA THR A 159 5.82 -6.59 7.06
C THR A 159 4.75 -6.54 8.15
N LEU A 160 4.97 -5.74 9.20
CA LEU A 160 4.00 -5.65 10.29
C LEU A 160 2.73 -4.90 9.88
N VAL A 161 2.80 -3.87 9.02
CA VAL A 161 1.60 -3.23 8.45
C VAL A 161 0.73 -4.28 7.77
N ASN A 162 1.32 -5.11 6.91
CA ASN A 162 0.59 -6.17 6.21
C ASN A 162 -0.03 -7.17 7.18
N LEU A 163 0.75 -7.66 8.16
CA LEU A 163 0.25 -8.63 9.14
C LEU A 163 -0.85 -8.06 10.04
N LEU A 164 -0.73 -6.81 10.49
CA LEU A 164 -1.77 -6.18 11.30
C LEU A 164 -3.02 -5.90 10.46
N ASN A 165 -2.87 -5.49 9.21
CA ASN A 165 -4.00 -5.37 8.28
C ASN A 165 -4.67 -6.72 8.04
N ASP A 166 -3.92 -7.81 7.89
CA ASP A 166 -4.50 -9.16 7.73
C ASP A 166 -5.33 -9.58 8.96
N ILE A 167 -4.89 -9.24 10.17
CA ILE A 167 -5.68 -9.45 11.40
C ILE A 167 -7.01 -8.67 11.34
N MET A 168 -6.95 -7.38 11.00
CA MET A 168 -8.13 -6.49 11.01
C MET A 168 -9.09 -6.75 9.85
N LEU A 169 -8.53 -7.00 8.66
CA LEU A 169 -9.22 -6.92 7.37
C LEU A 169 -9.45 -8.30 6.73
N GLY A 170 -8.72 -9.31 7.21
CA GLY A 170 -8.71 -10.66 6.66
C GLY A 170 -7.57 -10.85 5.67
N GLU A 171 -7.12 -12.09 5.54
CA GLU A 171 -6.00 -12.45 4.66
C GLU A 171 -6.39 -12.30 3.18
N PRO A 172 -5.46 -11.87 2.30
CA PRO A 172 -5.64 -11.90 0.85
C PRO A 172 -5.91 -13.31 0.34
N LYS A 173 -6.77 -13.45 -0.67
CA LYS A 173 -7.05 -14.72 -1.34
C LYS A 173 -6.84 -14.60 -2.85
N LEU A 174 -6.24 -15.63 -3.45
CA LEU A 174 -6.07 -15.69 -4.89
C LEU A 174 -7.41 -15.67 -5.61
N ARG A 175 -7.59 -14.70 -6.51
CA ARG A 175 -8.83 -14.50 -7.26
C ARG A 175 -8.58 -13.64 -8.51
N PRO A 176 -9.46 -13.71 -9.53
CA PRO A 176 -9.51 -12.68 -10.56
C PRO A 176 -10.08 -11.37 -10.00
N ALA A 177 -9.68 -10.25 -10.59
CA ALA A 177 -10.17 -8.92 -10.27
C ALA A 177 -10.20 -8.04 -11.52
N ALA A 178 -11.17 -7.13 -11.57
CA ALA A 178 -11.21 -6.07 -12.56
C ALA A 178 -10.26 -4.93 -12.21
N VAL A 179 -9.65 -4.35 -13.24
CA VAL A 179 -8.69 -3.23 -13.16
C VAL A 179 -8.95 -2.20 -14.26
N GLY A 180 -8.45 -0.99 -14.07
CA GLY A 180 -8.56 0.11 -15.03
C GLY A 180 -9.86 0.90 -14.92
N PHE A 181 -10.12 1.80 -15.88
CA PHE A 181 -11.23 2.76 -15.80
C PHE A 181 -12.59 2.10 -15.96
N LYS A 182 -12.64 0.91 -16.56
CA LYS A 182 -13.83 0.09 -16.64
C LYS A 182 -14.41 -0.32 -15.28
N THR A 183 -13.61 -0.21 -14.21
CA THR A 183 -14.08 -0.43 -12.83
C THR A 183 -15.01 0.68 -12.32
N ILE A 184 -15.12 1.81 -13.04
CA ILE A 184 -15.94 2.96 -12.66
C ILE A 184 -17.32 2.83 -13.30
N ASP A 185 -18.38 2.78 -12.50
CA ASP A 185 -19.77 2.67 -12.99
C ASP A 185 -20.53 3.99 -12.79
N PRO A 186 -20.94 4.68 -13.86
CA PRO A 186 -21.60 5.99 -13.76
C PRO A 186 -23.02 5.94 -13.19
N ARG A 187 -23.61 4.74 -13.02
CA ARG A 187 -24.92 4.55 -12.37
C ARG A 187 -24.83 4.64 -10.85
N TYR A 188 -23.62 4.54 -10.30
CA TYR A 188 -23.33 4.61 -8.87
C TYR A 188 -22.66 5.92 -8.50
N ILE A 189 -22.70 6.26 -7.21
CA ILE A 189 -21.90 7.34 -6.64
C ILE A 189 -20.47 6.80 -6.42
N ASN A 190 -19.55 7.21 -7.29
CA ASN A 190 -18.15 6.79 -7.21
C ASN A 190 -17.35 7.69 -6.26
N ILE A 191 -16.78 7.07 -5.23
CA ILE A 191 -15.85 7.66 -4.28
C ILE A 191 -14.46 7.09 -4.57
N MET A 192 -13.56 7.94 -5.02
CA MET A 192 -12.15 7.58 -5.19
C MET A 192 -11.45 7.61 -3.84
N ILE A 193 -10.78 6.53 -3.50
CA ILE A 193 -9.92 6.42 -2.33
C ILE A 193 -8.47 6.27 -2.76
N THR A 194 -7.61 7.06 -2.13
CA THR A 194 -6.20 7.19 -2.51
C THR A 194 -5.34 7.35 -1.26
N GLY A 195 -4.14 6.77 -1.30
CA GLY A 195 -3.29 6.60 -0.15
C GLY A 195 -2.68 5.20 -0.03
N HIS A 196 -2.46 4.78 1.21
CA HIS A 196 -1.73 3.59 1.67
C HIS A 196 -2.36 2.90 2.90
N GLN A 197 -3.35 3.48 3.60
CA GLN A 197 -3.91 2.88 4.84
C GLN A 197 -5.34 2.34 4.66
N HIS A 198 -5.48 1.05 4.30
CA HIS A 198 -6.79 0.40 4.14
C HIS A 198 -7.60 0.34 5.44
N SER A 199 -6.95 0.15 6.59
CA SER A 199 -7.65 0.02 7.89
C SER A 199 -8.53 1.23 8.24
N CYS A 200 -8.20 2.42 7.76
CA CYS A 200 -8.99 3.64 7.94
C CYS A 200 -10.35 3.63 7.19
N PHE A 201 -10.50 2.77 6.18
CA PHE A 201 -11.70 2.69 5.35
C PHE A 201 -12.64 1.53 5.73
N THR A 202 -12.31 0.73 6.75
CA THR A 202 -13.06 -0.48 7.11
C THR A 202 -14.53 -0.18 7.41
N HIS A 203 -14.77 0.80 8.29
CA HIS A 203 -16.13 1.20 8.63
C HIS A 203 -16.86 1.82 7.44
N LEU A 204 -16.19 2.62 6.61
CA LEU A 204 -16.79 3.21 5.41
C LEU A 204 -17.27 2.12 4.45
N GLN A 205 -16.46 1.07 4.20
CA GLN A 205 -16.84 -0.05 3.35
C GLN A 205 -18.14 -0.72 3.81
N GLU A 206 -18.27 -0.98 5.12
CA GLU A 206 -19.47 -1.58 5.71
C GLU A 206 -20.67 -0.62 5.69
N TYR A 207 -20.43 0.67 5.95
CA TYR A 207 -21.47 1.70 5.97
C TYR A 207 -22.08 1.92 4.58
N LEU A 208 -21.27 1.88 3.51
CA LEU A 208 -21.71 2.12 2.13
C LEU A 208 -22.69 1.06 1.58
N VAL A 209 -22.71 -0.14 2.16
CA VAL A 209 -23.69 -1.21 1.82
C VAL A 209 -24.89 -1.23 2.77
N GLY A 210 -24.88 -0.37 3.79
CA GLY A 210 -25.94 -0.25 4.79
C GLY A 210 -27.21 0.42 4.28
N PRO A 211 -28.32 0.31 5.03
CA PRO A 211 -29.62 0.84 4.63
C PRO A 211 -29.64 2.37 4.49
N GLU A 212 -28.89 3.09 5.35
CA GLU A 212 -28.79 4.55 5.29
C GLU A 212 -28.10 5.02 4.00
N ALA A 213 -26.97 4.41 3.64
CA ALA A 213 -26.27 4.70 2.38
C ALA A 213 -27.14 4.33 1.17
N ALA A 214 -27.79 3.16 1.18
CA ALA A 214 -28.69 2.77 0.11
C ALA A 214 -29.86 3.76 -0.08
N SER A 215 -30.41 4.29 1.02
CA SER A 215 -31.45 5.33 0.98
C SER A 215 -30.92 6.65 0.40
N ALA A 216 -29.74 7.10 0.85
CA ALA A 216 -29.09 8.31 0.36
C ALA A 216 -28.79 8.24 -1.15
N ALA A 217 -28.32 7.10 -1.64
CA ALA A 217 -28.06 6.89 -3.07
C ALA A 217 -29.34 6.95 -3.90
N ARG A 218 -30.41 6.26 -3.48
CA ARG A 218 -31.71 6.30 -4.18
C ARG A 218 -32.31 7.71 -4.20
N ALA A 219 -32.16 8.47 -3.13
CA ALA A 219 -32.65 9.85 -3.06
C ALA A 219 -32.01 10.80 -4.08
N VAL A 220 -30.87 10.44 -4.66
CA VAL A 220 -30.20 11.17 -5.75
C VAL A 220 -30.24 10.45 -7.09
N GLY A 221 -31.01 9.36 -7.19
CA GLY A 221 -31.18 8.57 -8.40
C GLY A 221 -29.96 7.73 -8.79
N ALA A 222 -29.13 7.34 -7.83
CA ALA A 222 -28.04 6.39 -8.01
C ALA A 222 -28.45 4.97 -7.55
N GLU A 223 -27.79 3.94 -8.11
CA GLU A 223 -28.02 2.54 -7.71
C GLU A 223 -27.36 2.18 -6.36
N GLY A 224 -26.38 2.98 -5.92
CA GLY A 224 -25.63 2.77 -4.68
C GLY A 224 -24.33 3.57 -4.67
N PHE A 225 -23.40 3.16 -3.82
CA PHE A 225 -22.03 3.70 -3.77
C PHE A 225 -21.02 2.69 -4.28
N ARG A 226 -19.94 3.17 -4.89
CA ARG A 226 -18.77 2.37 -5.26
C ARG A 226 -17.49 3.03 -4.79
N LEU A 227 -16.56 2.21 -4.32
CA LEU A 227 -15.20 2.62 -4.03
C LEU A 227 -14.32 2.34 -5.24
N VAL A 228 -13.72 3.40 -5.78
CA VAL A 228 -12.73 3.34 -6.86
C VAL A 228 -11.35 3.41 -6.22
N GLY A 229 -10.62 2.29 -6.23
CA GLY A 229 -9.30 2.21 -5.64
C GLY A 229 -8.24 2.83 -6.54
N CYS A 230 -7.40 3.71 -6.00
CA CYS A 230 -6.18 4.17 -6.64
C CYS A 230 -4.98 4.00 -5.70
N THR A 231 -3.78 3.94 -6.29
CA THR A 231 -2.50 3.81 -5.55
C THR A 231 -2.46 2.57 -4.64
N CYS A 232 -1.57 2.56 -3.65
CA CYS A 232 -1.36 1.41 -2.78
C CYS A 232 -2.61 1.00 -2.00
N VAL A 233 -3.45 1.93 -1.53
CA VAL A 233 -4.69 1.56 -0.83
C VAL A 233 -5.68 0.86 -1.76
N GLY A 234 -5.79 1.29 -3.02
CA GLY A 234 -6.60 0.61 -4.03
C GLY A 234 -6.10 -0.81 -4.32
N GLN A 235 -4.79 -0.98 -4.41
CA GLN A 235 -4.18 -2.30 -4.55
C GLN A 235 -4.42 -3.18 -3.31
N ASP A 236 -4.32 -2.63 -2.10
CA ASP A 236 -4.52 -3.34 -0.82
C ASP A 236 -5.97 -3.85 -0.69
N LEU A 237 -6.92 -3.02 -1.09
CA LEU A 237 -8.33 -3.37 -1.25
C LEU A 237 -8.55 -4.46 -2.28
N GLN A 238 -7.85 -4.40 -3.42
CA GLN A 238 -7.95 -5.42 -4.45
C GLN A 238 -7.43 -6.77 -3.94
N LEU A 239 -6.27 -6.80 -3.29
CA LEU A 239 -5.71 -7.99 -2.65
C LEU A 239 -6.71 -8.63 -1.66
N ARG A 240 -7.46 -7.80 -0.94
CA ARG A 240 -8.48 -8.23 0.06
C ARG A 240 -9.91 -8.17 -0.43
N GLY A 241 -10.13 -8.01 -1.74
CA GLY A 241 -11.47 -7.76 -2.27
C GLY A 241 -12.46 -8.89 -2.07
N GLU A 242 -11.98 -10.09 -1.73
CA GLU A 242 -12.81 -11.19 -1.22
C GLU A 242 -13.75 -10.77 -0.08
N HIS A 243 -13.27 -9.86 0.77
CA HIS A 243 -13.98 -9.42 1.98
C HIS A 243 -14.92 -8.23 1.74
N TYR A 244 -14.91 -7.63 0.54
CA TYR A 244 -15.57 -6.34 0.25
C TYR A 244 -16.19 -6.24 -1.17
N ARG A 245 -16.62 -7.37 -1.74
CA ARG A 245 -17.09 -7.51 -3.14
C ARG A 245 -18.25 -6.59 -3.53
N GLU A 246 -19.05 -6.15 -2.56
CA GLU A 246 -20.27 -5.38 -2.79
C GLU A 246 -20.02 -3.91 -3.12
N VAL A 247 -18.95 -3.31 -2.58
CA VAL A 247 -18.69 -1.86 -2.72
C VAL A 247 -17.45 -1.55 -3.52
N PHE A 248 -16.43 -2.42 -3.48
CA PHE A 248 -15.16 -2.21 -4.18
C PHE A 248 -15.23 -2.81 -5.59
N THR A 249 -15.02 -1.98 -6.62
CA THR A 249 -15.18 -2.40 -8.03
C THR A 249 -13.88 -2.78 -8.72
N GLY A 250 -12.73 -2.45 -8.12
CA GLY A 250 -11.42 -2.76 -8.67
C GLY A 250 -10.40 -1.63 -8.48
N HIS A 251 -9.18 -1.91 -8.87
CA HIS A 251 -8.08 -0.95 -8.85
C HIS A 251 -8.04 -0.19 -10.18
N ALA A 252 -8.36 1.10 -10.15
CA ALA A 252 -8.46 1.92 -11.35
C ALA A 252 -7.09 2.33 -11.90
N GLY A 253 -6.07 2.43 -11.04
CA GLY A 253 -4.69 2.67 -11.47
C GLY A 253 -3.79 3.27 -10.40
N ASN A 254 -2.55 3.52 -10.81
CA ASN A 254 -1.50 4.03 -9.94
C ASN A 254 -1.52 5.56 -9.79
N ASN A 255 -0.53 6.13 -9.10
CA ASN A 255 -0.46 7.56 -8.76
C ASN A 255 -0.57 8.53 -9.95
N PHE A 256 -0.01 8.22 -11.12
CA PHE A 256 -0.16 9.07 -12.31
C PHE A 256 -1.46 8.84 -13.07
N THR A 257 -2.18 7.77 -12.74
CA THR A 257 -3.49 7.49 -13.32
C THR A 257 -4.61 8.28 -12.60
N SER A 258 -4.40 8.67 -11.34
CA SER A 258 -5.36 9.38 -10.49
C SER A 258 -5.99 10.62 -11.13
N GLU A 259 -5.21 11.43 -11.85
CA GLU A 259 -5.73 12.63 -12.53
C GLU A 259 -6.65 12.27 -13.71
N ALA A 260 -6.28 11.25 -14.48
CA ALA A 260 -7.08 10.73 -15.58
C ALA A 260 -8.38 10.07 -15.07
N VAL A 261 -8.34 9.38 -13.93
CA VAL A 261 -9.52 8.83 -13.25
C VAL A 261 -10.53 9.95 -12.93
N LEU A 262 -10.08 11.08 -12.39
CA LEU A 262 -10.97 12.22 -12.17
C LEU A 262 -11.47 12.82 -13.48
N ALA A 263 -10.61 12.92 -14.50
CA ALA A 263 -10.93 13.47 -15.81
C ALA A 263 -12.06 12.73 -16.54
N THR A 264 -12.35 11.47 -16.19
CA THR A 264 -13.52 10.74 -16.68
C THR A 264 -14.85 11.42 -16.35
N GLY A 265 -14.86 12.32 -15.35
CA GLY A 265 -16.07 12.94 -14.84
C GLY A 265 -16.98 12.01 -14.04
N ALA A 266 -16.63 10.74 -13.86
CA ALA A 266 -17.48 9.76 -13.18
C ALA A 266 -17.28 9.72 -11.65
N VAL A 267 -16.18 10.25 -11.13
CA VAL A 267 -15.87 10.34 -9.69
C VAL A 267 -16.44 11.62 -9.10
N GLY A 268 -17.27 11.52 -8.06
CA GLY A 268 -17.89 12.68 -7.40
C GLY A 268 -17.17 13.13 -6.12
N MET A 269 -16.37 12.25 -5.52
CA MET A 269 -15.65 12.53 -4.29
C MET A 269 -14.29 11.81 -4.25
N VAL A 270 -13.29 12.47 -3.69
CA VAL A 270 -12.00 11.89 -3.32
C VAL A 270 -11.89 11.88 -1.80
N VAL A 271 -11.56 10.74 -1.22
CA VAL A 271 -11.15 10.63 0.19
C VAL A 271 -9.69 10.21 0.23
N SER A 272 -8.84 11.17 0.58
CA SER A 272 -7.40 10.97 0.73
C SER A 272 -7.04 10.73 2.17
N GLU A 273 -6.23 9.71 2.42
CA GLU A 273 -5.72 9.46 3.77
C GLU A 273 -4.20 9.70 3.90
N PHE A 274 -3.37 9.39 2.89
CA PHE A 274 -1.92 9.55 3.04
C PHE A 274 -1.20 9.93 1.72
N ASN A 275 0.03 9.44 1.55
CA ASN A 275 0.97 9.67 0.46
C ASN A 275 0.39 9.28 -0.92
N CYS A 276 0.98 9.81 -1.99
CA CYS A 276 0.57 9.65 -3.40
C CYS A 276 -0.78 10.27 -3.79
N THR A 277 -1.44 11.01 -2.91
CA THR A 277 -2.47 11.98 -3.29
C THR A 277 -1.82 13.26 -3.80
N LEU A 278 -1.71 13.39 -5.12
CA LEU A 278 -0.96 14.47 -5.75
C LEU A 278 -1.71 15.82 -5.68
N PRO A 279 -1.01 16.95 -5.46
CA PRO A 279 -1.63 18.29 -5.50
C PRO A 279 -2.32 18.62 -6.83
N GLY A 280 -1.93 17.98 -7.94
CA GLY A 280 -2.55 18.16 -9.25
C GLY A 280 -4.01 17.70 -9.33
N LEU A 281 -4.49 16.88 -8.37
CA LEU A 281 -5.91 16.55 -8.24
C LEU A 281 -6.77 17.80 -7.92
N THR A 282 -6.20 18.80 -7.25
CA THR A 282 -6.95 19.95 -6.72
C THR A 282 -7.60 20.82 -7.81
N PRO A 283 -6.89 21.28 -8.86
CA PRO A 283 -7.51 22.04 -9.95
C PRO A 283 -8.49 21.20 -10.79
N ILE A 284 -8.27 19.89 -10.89
CA ILE A 284 -9.19 19.00 -11.62
C ILE A 284 -10.49 18.86 -10.83
N ALA A 285 -10.38 18.63 -9.53
CA ALA A 285 -11.53 18.50 -8.65
C ALA A 285 -12.40 19.76 -8.64
N GLU A 286 -11.79 20.96 -8.60
CA GLU A 286 -12.52 22.22 -8.68
C GLU A 286 -13.31 22.35 -10.00
N LYS A 287 -12.67 22.09 -11.14
CA LYS A 287 -13.32 22.16 -12.45
C LYS A 287 -14.46 21.16 -12.63
N LEU A 288 -14.33 19.98 -12.01
CA LEU A 288 -15.28 18.89 -12.13
C LEU A 288 -16.25 18.80 -10.94
N LEU A 289 -16.26 19.81 -10.07
CA LEU A 289 -17.10 19.90 -8.87
C LEU A 289 -16.98 18.65 -7.97
N VAL A 290 -15.78 18.07 -7.89
CA VAL A 290 -15.48 16.89 -7.08
C VAL A 290 -15.17 17.33 -5.66
N ARG A 291 -15.83 16.72 -4.68
CA ARG A 291 -15.54 16.97 -3.26
C ARG A 291 -14.24 16.28 -2.87
N MET A 292 -13.40 16.92 -2.06
CA MET A 292 -12.15 16.32 -1.59
C MET A 292 -12.10 16.35 -0.08
N TYR A 293 -12.03 15.19 0.55
CA TYR A 293 -11.73 15.04 1.96
C TYR A 293 -10.30 14.56 2.15
N CYS A 294 -9.66 15.08 3.18
CA CYS A 294 -8.38 14.62 3.68
C CYS A 294 -8.57 14.18 5.13
N ILE A 295 -8.21 12.93 5.44
CA ILE A 295 -8.47 12.32 6.75
C ILE A 295 -7.21 12.16 7.62
N ASP A 296 -6.04 12.55 7.12
CA ASP A 296 -4.78 12.69 7.86
C ASP A 296 -4.09 14.01 7.48
N ASP A 297 -3.67 14.80 8.45
CA ASP A 297 -3.14 16.14 8.20
C ASP A 297 -1.78 16.15 7.51
N VAL A 298 -0.99 15.06 7.63
CA VAL A 298 0.27 14.89 6.90
C VAL A 298 0.07 14.89 5.38
N ALA A 299 -1.15 14.66 4.91
CA ALA A 299 -1.54 14.70 3.51
C ALA A 299 -2.52 15.83 3.16
N LYS A 300 -2.70 16.86 4.01
CA LYS A 300 -3.66 17.96 3.75
C LYS A 300 -3.36 18.73 2.47
N LYS A 301 -4.39 18.95 1.65
CA LYS A 301 -4.35 19.77 0.43
C LYS A 301 -5.11 21.09 0.61
N PRO A 302 -4.72 22.20 -0.01
CA PRO A 302 -5.34 23.52 0.23
C PRO A 302 -6.86 23.54 0.10
N ASN A 303 -7.43 22.93 -0.94
CA ASN A 303 -8.87 22.92 -1.23
C ASN A 303 -9.61 21.65 -0.73
N ALA A 304 -8.91 20.70 -0.11
CA ALA A 304 -9.55 19.54 0.50
C ALA A 304 -10.06 19.91 1.90
N GLU A 305 -11.24 19.46 2.27
CA GLU A 305 -11.75 19.62 3.63
C GLU A 305 -11.01 18.64 4.56
N TYR A 306 -10.55 19.12 5.72
CA TYR A 306 -9.95 18.23 6.71
C TYR A 306 -11.04 17.59 7.56
N ARG A 307 -11.06 16.26 7.58
CA ARG A 307 -11.98 15.43 8.35
C ARG A 307 -11.19 14.29 8.98
N ARG A 308 -10.48 14.61 10.06
CA ARG A 308 -9.55 13.70 10.72
C ARG A 308 -10.19 12.33 10.94
N TYR A 309 -9.49 11.28 10.54
CA TYR A 309 -9.85 9.92 10.91
C TYR A 309 -9.55 9.69 12.40
N ASN A 310 -10.56 9.19 13.10
CA ASN A 310 -10.46 8.70 14.46
C ASN A 310 -11.33 7.46 14.53
N TYR A 311 -10.80 6.36 15.07
CA TYR A 311 -11.57 5.13 15.21
C TYR A 311 -12.86 5.35 16.02
N ALA A 312 -12.83 6.14 17.10
CA ALA A 312 -14.02 6.38 17.92
C ALA A 312 -15.15 7.12 17.17
N GLU A 313 -14.79 8.01 16.24
CA GLU A 313 -15.71 8.90 15.50
C GLU A 313 -15.91 8.43 14.04
N ARG A 314 -15.47 7.20 13.71
CA ARG A 314 -15.45 6.66 12.34
C ARG A 314 -16.84 6.58 11.69
N GLU A 315 -17.89 6.41 12.49
CA GLU A 315 -19.26 6.38 12.00
C GLU A 315 -19.70 7.76 11.50
N ASP A 316 -19.43 8.81 12.27
CA ASP A 316 -19.75 10.19 11.88
C ASP A 316 -19.00 10.59 10.61
N LEU A 317 -17.73 10.21 10.50
CA LEU A 317 -16.95 10.41 9.28
C LEU A 317 -17.57 9.68 8.07
N SER A 318 -18.00 8.44 8.25
CA SER A 318 -18.62 7.65 7.17
C SER A 318 -19.94 8.26 6.71
N ARG A 319 -20.76 8.72 7.66
CA ARG A 319 -22.03 9.41 7.44
C ARG A 319 -21.82 10.73 6.69
N ASP A 320 -20.83 11.53 7.07
CA ASP A 320 -20.45 12.77 6.39
C ASP A 320 -19.97 12.50 4.95
N ILE A 321 -19.12 11.48 4.75
CA ILE A 321 -18.67 11.06 3.42
C ILE A 321 -19.86 10.67 2.52
N VAL A 322 -20.78 9.84 3.02
CA VAL A 322 -21.97 9.41 2.26
C VAL A 322 -22.84 10.61 1.84
N ARG A 323 -23.10 11.52 2.77
CA ARG A 323 -23.89 12.72 2.50
C ARG A 323 -23.19 13.61 1.47
N SER A 324 -21.92 13.92 1.68
CA SER A 324 -21.12 14.79 0.81
C SER A 324 -20.99 14.21 -0.60
N ALA A 325 -20.76 12.90 -0.73
CA ALA A 325 -20.69 12.21 -2.01
C ALA A 325 -22.05 12.21 -2.75
N ALA A 326 -23.16 11.99 -2.05
CA ALA A 326 -24.50 12.06 -2.64
C ALA A 326 -24.85 13.48 -3.11
N ASP A 327 -24.50 14.50 -2.32
CA ASP A 327 -24.71 15.91 -2.69
C ASP A 327 -23.87 16.28 -3.91
N ALA A 328 -22.60 15.87 -3.96
CA ALA A 328 -21.73 16.05 -5.12
C ALA A 328 -22.30 15.37 -6.37
N PHE A 329 -22.78 14.13 -6.24
CA PHE A 329 -23.41 13.41 -7.34
C PHE A 329 -24.62 14.15 -7.90
N ARG A 330 -25.50 14.67 -7.03
CA ARG A 330 -26.66 15.49 -7.44
C ARG A 330 -26.22 16.78 -8.13
N GLU A 331 -25.25 17.49 -7.55
CA GLU A 331 -24.78 18.79 -8.04
C GLU A 331 -24.13 18.72 -9.44
N ARG A 332 -23.44 17.61 -9.72
CA ARG A 332 -22.66 17.37 -10.95
C ARG A 332 -23.52 16.93 -12.14
N ARG A 333 -24.69 16.35 -11.89
CA ARG A 333 -25.60 15.89 -12.95
C ARG A 333 -25.96 17.04 -13.90
N GLY A 334 -25.74 16.83 -15.19
CA GLY A 334 -25.98 17.82 -16.24
C GLY A 334 -24.94 18.95 -16.35
N LYS A 335 -23.96 19.02 -15.43
CA LYS A 335 -22.87 20.01 -15.47
C LYS A 335 -21.52 19.42 -15.90
N VAL A 336 -21.28 18.16 -15.55
CA VAL A 336 -20.04 17.45 -15.85
C VAL A 336 -20.31 16.37 -16.88
N ARG A 337 -19.54 16.38 -17.97
CA ARG A 337 -19.55 15.30 -18.97
C ARG A 337 -18.88 14.06 -18.38
N ILE A 338 -19.54 12.91 -18.52
CA ILE A 338 -18.96 11.61 -18.21
C ILE A 338 -18.39 11.00 -19.48
N ASP A 339 -17.13 10.57 -19.42
CA ASP A 339 -16.41 9.92 -20.51
C ASP A 339 -15.47 8.85 -19.93
N ILE A 340 -15.91 7.60 -19.93
CA ILE A 340 -15.17 6.47 -19.36
C ILE A 340 -14.70 5.58 -20.53
N PRO A 341 -13.38 5.45 -20.75
CA PRO A 341 -12.84 4.51 -21.73
C PRO A 341 -13.18 3.06 -21.35
N ALA A 342 -14.11 2.44 -22.08
CA ALA A 342 -14.63 1.10 -21.78
C ALA A 342 -13.55 0.00 -21.88
N ASP A 343 -12.59 0.17 -22.79
CA ASP A 343 -11.53 -0.82 -23.07
C ASP A 343 -10.26 -0.62 -22.23
N HIS A 344 -10.26 0.32 -21.28
CA HIS A 344 -9.11 0.55 -20.41
C HIS A 344 -9.10 -0.41 -19.22
N GLY A 345 -8.20 -1.40 -19.27
CA GLY A 345 -7.98 -2.42 -18.25
C GLY A 345 -8.55 -3.78 -18.66
N ASN A 346 -8.82 -4.65 -17.68
CA ASN A 346 -9.31 -6.02 -17.90
C ASN A 346 -10.09 -6.53 -16.67
N ASP A 347 -10.73 -7.70 -16.78
CA ASP A 347 -11.61 -8.29 -15.73
C ASP A 347 -10.99 -9.50 -15.01
N ASP A 348 -9.85 -9.99 -15.51
CA ASP A 348 -9.25 -11.29 -15.20
C ASP A 348 -7.79 -11.15 -14.72
N THR A 349 -7.45 -10.01 -14.10
CA THR A 349 -6.17 -9.83 -13.41
C THR A 349 -6.12 -10.73 -12.17
N LEU A 350 -5.10 -11.57 -12.08
CA LEU A 350 -4.81 -12.37 -10.90
C LEU A 350 -4.29 -11.47 -9.77
N THR A 351 -4.98 -11.52 -8.63
CA THR A 351 -4.61 -10.76 -7.44
C THR A 351 -4.65 -11.68 -6.21
N GLY A 352 -4.37 -11.11 -5.04
CA GLY A 352 -4.43 -11.79 -3.75
C GLY A 352 -3.27 -12.74 -3.49
N VAL A 353 -2.14 -12.55 -4.19
CA VAL A 353 -0.89 -13.28 -3.94
C VAL A 353 -0.28 -12.78 -2.63
N SER A 354 -0.24 -13.64 -1.63
CA SER A 354 0.44 -13.45 -0.34
C SER A 354 1.30 -14.67 -0.03
N GLU A 355 2.15 -14.60 0.99
CA GLU A 355 2.93 -15.78 1.42
C GLU A 355 2.01 -16.97 1.76
N VAL A 356 0.84 -16.69 2.35
CA VAL A 356 -0.13 -17.71 2.76
C VAL A 356 -0.86 -18.27 1.54
N SER A 357 -1.46 -17.40 0.72
CA SER A 357 -2.29 -17.84 -0.40
C SER A 357 -1.47 -18.52 -1.50
N LEU A 358 -0.23 -18.06 -1.74
CA LEU A 358 0.67 -18.71 -2.68
C LEU A 358 1.11 -20.09 -2.16
N LYS A 359 1.43 -20.22 -0.87
CA LYS A 359 1.79 -21.52 -0.29
C LYS A 359 0.63 -22.50 -0.32
N GLU A 360 -0.59 -22.04 -0.02
CA GLU A 360 -1.81 -22.86 -0.13
C GLU A 360 -2.02 -23.33 -1.57
N PHE A 361 -1.89 -22.42 -2.54
CA PHE A 361 -1.98 -22.74 -3.97
C PHE A 361 -0.95 -23.78 -4.43
N LEU A 362 0.25 -23.75 -3.87
CA LEU A 362 1.31 -24.74 -4.13
C LEU A 362 1.12 -26.06 -3.35
N GLY A 363 -0.03 -26.28 -2.70
CA GLY A 363 -0.34 -27.51 -1.96
C GLY A 363 0.18 -27.52 -0.52
N GLY A 364 0.34 -26.35 0.10
CA GLY A 364 0.78 -26.19 1.49
C GLY A 364 2.30 -26.25 1.69
N THR A 365 3.08 -26.27 0.62
CA THR A 365 4.54 -26.37 0.67
C THR A 365 5.20 -25.54 -0.45
N TRP A 366 6.44 -25.10 -0.22
CA TRP A 366 7.25 -24.39 -1.22
C TRP A 366 7.98 -25.34 -2.18
N GLN A 367 7.97 -26.65 -1.91
CA GLN A 367 8.74 -27.64 -2.67
C GLN A 367 8.52 -27.59 -4.19
N PRO A 368 7.28 -27.44 -4.71
CA PRO A 368 7.07 -27.37 -6.16
C PRO A 368 7.79 -26.20 -6.82
N LEU A 369 7.79 -25.02 -6.17
CA LEU A 369 8.51 -23.84 -6.66
C LEU A 369 10.03 -24.03 -6.55
N ILE A 370 10.50 -24.61 -5.45
CA ILE A 370 11.92 -24.91 -5.23
C ILE A 370 12.44 -25.87 -6.30
N ASP A 371 11.69 -26.93 -6.62
CA ASP A 371 12.07 -27.93 -7.63
C ASP A 371 12.18 -27.31 -9.03
N LEU A 372 11.23 -26.45 -9.40
CA LEU A 372 11.23 -25.72 -10.67
C LEU A 372 12.44 -24.79 -10.80
N ILE A 373 12.87 -24.16 -9.70
CA ILE A 373 14.07 -23.32 -9.69
C ILE A 373 15.33 -24.20 -9.76
N ALA A 374 15.39 -25.26 -8.94
CA ALA A 374 16.55 -26.14 -8.85
C ALA A 374 16.85 -26.89 -10.17
N ASN A 375 15.81 -27.30 -10.90
CA ASN A 375 15.95 -27.96 -12.19
C ASN A 375 16.11 -26.97 -13.36
N GLY A 376 16.04 -25.67 -13.10
CA GLY A 376 16.25 -24.61 -14.09
C GLY A 376 15.08 -24.37 -15.04
N THR A 377 13.90 -24.95 -14.80
CA THR A 377 12.66 -24.60 -15.53
C THR A 377 12.30 -23.13 -15.28
N ILE A 378 12.46 -22.68 -14.04
CA ILE A 378 12.39 -21.27 -13.64
C ILE A 378 13.81 -20.81 -13.29
N LYS A 379 14.27 -19.69 -13.83
CA LYS A 379 15.64 -19.19 -13.59
C LYS A 379 15.77 -18.41 -12.28
N GLY A 380 14.66 -17.90 -11.75
CA GLY A 380 14.64 -17.18 -10.49
C GLY A 380 13.35 -16.41 -10.28
N VAL A 381 13.37 -15.59 -9.24
CA VAL A 381 12.27 -14.69 -8.86
C VAL A 381 12.81 -13.28 -8.70
N VAL A 382 12.13 -12.29 -9.29
CA VAL A 382 12.49 -10.87 -9.19
C VAL A 382 11.31 -10.08 -8.66
N GLY A 383 11.54 -9.28 -7.62
CA GLY A 383 10.61 -8.27 -7.14
C GLY A 383 10.72 -7.00 -7.97
N VAL A 384 9.67 -6.62 -8.70
CA VAL A 384 9.59 -5.35 -9.44
C VAL A 384 8.65 -4.41 -8.71
N VAL A 385 9.20 -3.41 -8.02
CA VAL A 385 8.47 -2.46 -7.18
C VAL A 385 8.89 -1.04 -7.50
N GLY A 386 8.03 -0.08 -7.20
CA GLY A 386 8.35 1.34 -7.35
C GLY A 386 7.15 2.17 -7.79
N CYS A 387 7.47 3.38 -8.25
CA CYS A 387 6.52 4.35 -8.77
C CYS A 387 6.82 4.60 -10.26
N PRO A 388 5.81 4.93 -11.08
CA PRO A 388 6.05 5.38 -12.44
C PRO A 388 6.88 6.67 -12.48
N SER A 389 7.55 6.89 -13.61
CA SER A 389 8.31 8.11 -13.91
C SER A 389 7.95 8.61 -15.31
N MET A 390 7.50 9.87 -15.41
CA MET A 390 7.28 10.51 -16.71
C MET A 390 8.57 10.93 -17.39
N VAL A 391 9.64 11.15 -16.61
CA VAL A 391 10.94 11.62 -17.12
C VAL A 391 11.72 10.46 -17.76
N SER A 392 11.45 9.23 -17.33
CA SER A 392 12.21 8.04 -17.71
C SER A 392 11.46 7.21 -18.75
N GLY A 393 11.17 7.78 -19.92
CA GLY A 393 10.58 7.03 -21.05
C GLY A 393 9.05 6.93 -21.06
N GLY A 394 8.35 7.57 -20.12
CA GLY A 394 6.89 7.65 -20.08
C GLY A 394 6.25 6.78 -18.99
N HIS A 395 4.94 6.97 -18.81
CA HIS A 395 4.15 6.29 -17.77
C HIS A 395 4.21 4.77 -17.95
N ASP A 396 4.77 4.07 -16.95
CA ASP A 396 4.90 2.60 -16.85
C ASP A 396 5.70 1.88 -17.95
N VAL A 397 6.16 2.58 -19.00
CA VAL A 397 6.86 1.98 -20.15
C VAL A 397 8.03 1.10 -19.74
N LEU A 398 8.99 1.64 -18.97
CA LEU A 398 10.18 0.88 -18.56
C LEU A 398 9.86 -0.27 -17.60
N THR A 399 8.83 -0.13 -16.77
CA THR A 399 8.38 -1.19 -15.86
C THR A 399 7.82 -2.36 -16.66
N VAL A 400 6.96 -2.07 -17.65
CA VAL A 400 6.36 -3.06 -18.54
C VAL A 400 7.43 -3.77 -19.37
N ASP A 401 8.35 -3.00 -19.97
CA ASP A 401 9.44 -3.55 -20.78
C ASP A 401 10.37 -4.45 -19.96
N LEU A 402 10.74 -4.02 -18.74
CA LEU A 402 11.53 -4.83 -17.82
C LEU A 402 10.83 -6.16 -17.51
N VAL A 403 9.53 -6.13 -17.19
CA VAL A 403 8.79 -7.35 -16.85
C VAL A 403 8.70 -8.30 -18.04
N ARG A 404 8.42 -7.78 -19.24
CA ARG A 404 8.44 -8.60 -20.47
C ARG A 404 9.78 -9.29 -20.69
N GLU A 405 10.88 -8.57 -20.52
CA GLU A 405 12.22 -9.15 -20.63
C GLU A 405 12.50 -10.23 -19.57
N LEU A 406 12.01 -10.06 -18.34
CA LEU A 406 12.19 -11.04 -17.28
C LEU A 406 11.38 -12.32 -17.55
N ILE A 407 10.09 -12.18 -17.84
CA ILE A 407 9.22 -13.35 -18.06
C ILE A 407 9.62 -14.13 -19.32
N ALA A 408 10.08 -13.44 -20.38
CA ALA A 408 10.61 -14.07 -21.58
C ALA A 408 11.87 -14.93 -21.32
N ARG A 409 12.55 -14.71 -20.20
CA ARG A 409 13.75 -15.42 -19.76
C ARG A 409 13.47 -16.44 -18.64
N ASP A 410 12.22 -16.88 -18.51
CA ASP A 410 11.78 -17.85 -17.51
C ASP A 410 11.99 -17.38 -16.06
N ILE A 411 11.86 -16.07 -15.80
CA ILE A 411 11.97 -15.47 -14.47
C ILE A 411 10.57 -15.08 -13.98
N ILE A 412 10.20 -15.56 -12.79
CA ILE A 412 8.95 -15.16 -12.13
C ILE A 412 9.10 -13.71 -11.65
N VAL A 413 8.09 -12.89 -11.91
CA VAL A 413 8.02 -11.52 -11.40
C VAL A 413 6.98 -11.43 -10.29
N LEU A 414 7.39 -10.89 -9.14
CA LEU A 414 6.47 -10.46 -8.08
C LEU A 414 6.42 -8.93 -8.11
N SER A 415 5.22 -8.35 -8.17
CA SER A 415 5.03 -6.90 -8.21
C SER A 415 4.19 -6.40 -7.05
N ALA A 416 4.49 -5.19 -6.58
CA ALA A 416 3.70 -4.48 -5.58
C ALA A 416 3.70 -2.96 -5.85
N GLY A 417 2.70 -2.28 -5.28
CA GLY A 417 2.53 -0.84 -5.36
C GLY A 417 2.11 -0.38 -6.76
N CYS A 418 2.58 0.81 -7.15
CA CYS A 418 2.21 1.43 -8.42
C CYS A 418 2.67 0.64 -9.64
N SER A 419 3.75 -0.14 -9.53
CA SER A 419 4.18 -1.07 -10.57
C SER A 419 3.09 -2.08 -10.91
N SER A 420 2.39 -2.64 -9.91
CA SER A 420 1.29 -3.56 -10.16
C SER A 420 0.17 -2.87 -10.93
N GLY A 421 -0.24 -1.66 -10.53
CA GLY A 421 -1.25 -0.91 -11.27
C GLY A 421 -0.92 -0.71 -12.77
N GLY A 422 0.36 -0.53 -13.12
CA GLY A 422 0.78 -0.48 -14.52
C GLY A 422 0.69 -1.83 -15.23
N LEU A 423 1.25 -2.88 -14.61
CA LEU A 423 1.29 -4.24 -15.16
C LEU A 423 -0.10 -4.87 -15.31
N GLU A 424 -0.98 -4.63 -14.34
CA GLU A 424 -2.38 -5.05 -14.35
C GLU A 424 -3.11 -4.44 -15.55
N ASN A 425 -2.97 -3.12 -15.77
CA ASN A 425 -3.66 -2.42 -16.85
C ASN A 425 -3.25 -2.88 -18.26
N VAL A 426 -1.98 -3.26 -18.45
CA VAL A 426 -1.49 -3.79 -19.74
C VAL A 426 -1.71 -5.30 -19.90
N GLY A 427 -2.26 -5.97 -18.88
CA GLY A 427 -2.66 -7.37 -18.93
C GLY A 427 -1.57 -8.38 -18.58
N LEU A 428 -0.42 -7.96 -18.05
CA LEU A 428 0.70 -8.84 -17.69
C LEU A 428 0.44 -9.68 -16.43
N MET A 429 -0.66 -9.42 -15.72
CA MET A 429 -1.10 -10.19 -14.55
C MET A 429 -2.32 -11.07 -14.86
N ARG A 430 -2.55 -11.38 -16.15
CA ARG A 430 -3.60 -12.29 -16.61
C ARG A 430 -2.98 -13.63 -17.00
N ALA A 431 -3.72 -14.73 -16.88
CA ALA A 431 -3.23 -16.04 -17.33
C ALA A 431 -2.85 -16.08 -18.82
N ALA A 432 -3.49 -15.24 -19.65
CA ALA A 432 -3.14 -15.11 -21.07
C ALA A 432 -1.70 -14.56 -21.32
N ALA A 433 -1.13 -13.84 -20.36
CA ALA A 433 0.25 -13.33 -20.43
C ALA A 433 1.30 -14.44 -20.37
N ALA A 434 0.93 -15.68 -20.03
CA ALA A 434 1.79 -16.85 -20.15
C ALA A 434 2.38 -17.00 -21.57
N SER A 435 1.66 -16.53 -22.61
CA SER A 435 2.13 -16.53 -23.99
C SER A 435 3.32 -15.58 -24.25
N GLU A 436 3.54 -14.58 -23.39
CA GLU A 436 4.68 -13.66 -23.43
C GLU A 436 5.91 -14.21 -22.67
N ALA A 437 5.75 -15.31 -21.93
CA ALA A 437 6.82 -15.91 -21.13
C ALA A 437 7.73 -16.86 -21.94
N GLY A 438 8.92 -17.12 -21.40
CA GLY A 438 9.85 -18.13 -21.90
C GLY A 438 9.27 -19.55 -21.80
N PRO A 439 9.90 -20.56 -22.46
CA PRO A 439 9.33 -21.89 -22.57
C PRO A 439 9.04 -22.58 -21.23
N GLY A 440 9.90 -22.39 -20.23
CA GLY A 440 9.76 -23.02 -18.92
C GLY A 440 8.64 -22.38 -18.09
N LEU A 441 8.67 -21.05 -17.96
CA LEU A 441 7.65 -20.31 -17.22
C LEU A 441 6.29 -20.42 -17.90
N ARG A 442 6.22 -20.32 -19.23
CA ARG A 442 5.00 -20.50 -20.00
C ARG A 442 4.35 -21.86 -19.73
N ALA A 443 5.10 -22.95 -19.80
CA ALA A 443 4.57 -24.29 -19.58
C ALA A 443 4.00 -24.47 -18.16
N VAL A 444 4.64 -23.86 -17.16
CA VAL A 444 4.15 -23.86 -15.78
C VAL A 444 2.87 -23.04 -15.66
N CYS A 445 2.85 -21.81 -16.17
CA CYS A 445 1.70 -20.91 -16.14
C CYS A 445 0.49 -21.50 -16.87
N GLU A 446 0.65 -22.02 -18.09
CA GLU A 446 -0.42 -22.66 -18.86
C GLU A 446 -0.99 -23.90 -18.14
N LYS A 447 -0.13 -24.70 -17.49
CA LYS A 447 -0.55 -25.88 -16.72
C LYS A 447 -1.36 -25.48 -15.47
N LEU A 448 -1.00 -24.38 -14.84
CA LEU A 448 -1.61 -23.91 -13.60
C LEU A 448 -2.78 -22.93 -13.83
N GLY A 449 -2.93 -22.41 -15.04
CA GLY A 449 -3.94 -21.41 -15.39
C GLY A 449 -3.70 -20.04 -14.73
N ILE A 450 -2.43 -19.65 -14.56
CA ILE A 450 -2.01 -18.40 -13.88
C ILE A 450 -1.17 -17.49 -14.76
#